data_AF-A0A7X8K4L1-F1
#
_entry.id   AF-A0A7X8K4L1-F1
#
_cell.length_a   1.000
_cell.length_b   1.000
_cell.length_c   1.000
_cell.angle_alpha   90.00
_cell.angle_beta   90.00
_cell.angle_gamma   90.00
#
_symmetry.space_group_name_H-M   'P 1'
#
loop_
_entity.id
_entity.type
_entity.pdbx_description
1 polymer ?
#
loop_
_entity_poly.entity_id
_entity_poly.type
_entity_poly.pdbx_seq_one_letter_code
_entity_poly.pdbx_strand_id
1 'polypeptide(L)'
;MNAIRKLVLVFLLISTIPFSGCRQETQQKPAPPPPTIGVSVVSEGFQEIMGPFKEEILKLSRERQLKVSFKEAKEPGEQPKQLEELLKQKPEVIIAFMPEAETARKLSQKAKEEDIKLMAVGVLPPDTPLDGFVGVNARRIGIEQGEFLVEALRSVRNPKVLILNTDPGDPTETQVLEGNREGLKALPGVQLFERTMPTNDISLELNKIWMETGALDGVITHDTKAMKMVLISLAGQPFRPVTIGIGADKELAGYIAGGHHHAEVDVQPETMADYAFEGAVHLAETGEWEFDDWVDSGSYQVPVQYSPTRIITRENLSLLQPRHGKIEPKSPDGQSQTGAQDKQEKQEEQQQSKGSKIKVKLKEGRELEFQVPGEIETIEIEGQSGGQGGAQSTDEKKGESGEQGGKQSKSQGE
;
A
#
# COMPACT_ATOMS: atom_id res chain seq x y z
N MET A 1 -65.33 -62.81 -30.80
CA MET A 1 -65.37 -61.34 -30.63
C MET A 1 -65.82 -60.82 -29.25
N ASN A 2 -66.11 -61.67 -28.25
CA ASN A 2 -66.66 -61.21 -26.95
C ASN A 2 -65.70 -61.28 -25.76
N ALA A 3 -64.47 -61.80 -25.92
CA ALA A 3 -63.49 -61.86 -24.84
C ALA A 3 -62.55 -60.63 -24.78
N ILE A 4 -62.23 -60.03 -25.94
CA ILE A 4 -61.28 -58.91 -26.03
C ILE A 4 -61.92 -57.58 -25.58
N ARG A 5 -63.25 -57.42 -25.72
CA ARG A 5 -63.97 -56.21 -25.30
C ARG A 5 -64.14 -56.06 -23.79
N LYS A 6 -64.06 -57.15 -23.00
CA LYS A 6 -64.17 -57.09 -21.54
C LYS A 6 -62.83 -56.82 -20.85
N LEU A 7 -61.70 -57.08 -21.51
CA LEU A 7 -60.37 -56.83 -20.96
C LEU A 7 -59.98 -55.33 -21.04
N VAL A 8 -60.48 -54.60 -22.05
CA VAL A 8 -60.18 -53.16 -22.24
C VAL A 8 -60.97 -52.27 -21.26
N LEU A 9 -62.11 -52.74 -20.74
CA LEU A 9 -62.94 -51.97 -19.79
C LEU A 9 -62.49 -52.12 -18.33
N VAL A 10 -61.69 -53.16 -18.00
CA VAL A 10 -61.11 -53.33 -16.66
C VAL A 10 -59.79 -52.55 -16.52
N PHE A 11 -59.06 -52.33 -17.63
CA PHE A 11 -57.84 -51.53 -17.60
C PHE A 11 -58.08 -50.01 -17.57
N LEU A 12 -59.31 -49.56 -17.86
CA LEU A 12 -59.67 -48.13 -17.89
C LEU A 12 -60.32 -47.63 -16.59
N LEU A 13 -60.52 -48.49 -15.60
CA LEU A 13 -61.09 -48.13 -14.28
C LEU A 13 -60.10 -48.22 -13.11
N ILE A 14 -58.83 -48.52 -13.37
CA ILE A 14 -57.74 -48.56 -12.37
C ILE A 14 -56.74 -47.42 -12.67
N SER A 15 -57.24 -46.23 -13.01
CA SER A 15 -56.41 -45.04 -13.29
C SER A 15 -56.93 -43.77 -12.60
N THR A 16 -57.57 -43.91 -11.44
CA THR A 16 -57.91 -42.79 -10.56
C THR A 16 -57.65 -43.18 -9.10
N ILE A 17 -56.42 -43.56 -8.79
CA ILE A 17 -55.92 -43.44 -7.42
C ILE A 17 -55.43 -41.99 -7.32
N PRO A 18 -56.08 -41.11 -6.55
CA PRO A 18 -55.46 -39.84 -6.21
C PRO A 18 -54.22 -40.20 -5.39
N PHE A 19 -53.05 -40.08 -6.00
CA PHE A 19 -51.82 -39.92 -5.26
C PHE A 19 -51.98 -38.60 -4.49
N SER A 20 -52.60 -38.69 -3.31
CA SER A 20 -52.32 -37.79 -2.19
C SER A 20 -50.88 -38.07 -1.78
N GLY A 21 -49.94 -37.74 -2.66
CA GLY A 21 -48.57 -37.51 -2.28
C GLY A 21 -48.66 -36.37 -1.29
N CYS A 22 -48.38 -36.66 -0.02
CA CYS A 22 -47.85 -35.66 0.88
C CYS A 22 -46.72 -35.00 0.10
N ARG A 23 -47.01 -33.85 -0.52
CA ARG A 23 -46.02 -32.92 -1.00
C ARG A 23 -45.39 -32.41 0.28
N GLN A 24 -44.47 -33.21 0.80
CA GLN A 24 -43.47 -32.74 1.74
C GLN A 24 -42.82 -31.62 0.94
N GLU A 25 -43.25 -30.38 1.20
CA GLU A 25 -42.49 -29.21 0.82
C GLU A 25 -41.07 -29.57 1.22
N THR A 26 -40.22 -29.80 0.21
CA THR A 26 -38.80 -29.87 0.41
C THR A 26 -38.50 -28.49 0.97
N GLN A 27 -38.52 -28.37 2.30
CA GLN A 27 -38.00 -27.23 3.01
C GLN A 27 -36.58 -27.15 2.46
N GLN A 28 -36.37 -26.21 1.53
CA GLN A 28 -35.03 -25.87 1.10
C GLN A 28 -34.30 -25.61 2.40
N LYS A 29 -33.33 -26.48 2.73
CA LYS A 29 -32.43 -26.22 3.84
C LYS A 29 -31.98 -24.77 3.65
N PRO A 30 -32.07 -23.92 4.69
CA PRO A 30 -31.53 -22.57 4.60
C PRO A 30 -30.14 -22.68 3.98
N ALA A 31 -29.86 -21.83 2.98
CA ALA A 31 -28.52 -21.78 2.40
C ALA A 31 -27.52 -21.66 3.56
N PRO A 32 -26.40 -22.40 3.53
CA PRO A 32 -25.38 -22.26 4.55
C PRO A 32 -25.01 -20.78 4.67
N PRO A 33 -24.69 -20.29 5.89
CA PRO A 33 -24.28 -18.93 6.07
C PRO A 33 -23.08 -18.64 5.15
N PRO A 34 -22.96 -17.41 4.62
CA PRO A 34 -21.83 -17.05 3.78
C PRO A 34 -20.52 -17.25 4.55
N PRO A 35 -19.44 -17.69 3.88
CA PRO A 35 -18.15 -17.85 4.53
C PRO A 35 -17.66 -16.53 5.11
N THR A 36 -16.91 -16.63 6.21
CA THR A 36 -16.26 -15.53 6.89
C THR A 36 -14.77 -15.56 6.64
N ILE A 37 -14.24 -14.43 6.18
CA ILE A 37 -12.83 -14.29 5.80
C ILE A 37 -12.17 -13.32 6.77
N GLY A 38 -11.04 -13.72 7.36
CA GLY A 38 -10.15 -12.83 8.08
C GLY A 38 -9.08 -12.27 7.16
N VAL A 39 -8.73 -10.99 7.31
CA VAL A 39 -7.63 -10.38 6.55
C VAL A 39 -6.72 -9.63 7.52
N SER A 40 -5.41 -9.91 7.46
CA SER A 40 -4.41 -9.21 8.25
C SER A 40 -3.28 -8.65 7.39
N VAL A 41 -3.03 -7.35 7.49
CA VAL A 41 -1.97 -6.66 6.75
C VAL A 41 -1.16 -5.76 7.67
N VAL A 42 0.05 -5.36 7.24
CA VAL A 42 0.89 -4.37 7.91
C VAL A 42 1.19 -3.20 6.97
N SER A 43 0.93 -1.98 7.42
CA SER A 43 1.01 -0.79 6.55
C SER A 43 2.38 -0.15 6.53
N GLU A 44 3.15 -0.23 7.61
CA GLU A 44 4.52 0.29 7.63
C GLU A 44 5.42 -0.44 6.63
N GLY A 45 6.04 0.33 5.73
CA GLY A 45 6.97 -0.17 4.72
C GLY A 45 6.31 -0.55 3.39
N PHE A 46 4.99 -0.74 3.37
CA PHE A 46 4.27 -1.26 2.21
C PHE A 46 3.07 -0.39 1.80
N GLN A 47 3.05 0.88 2.17
CA GLN A 47 1.88 1.76 2.01
C GLN A 47 1.32 1.78 0.58
N GLU A 48 2.20 1.84 -0.42
CA GLU A 48 1.83 1.89 -1.85
C GLU A 48 1.21 0.58 -2.38
N ILE A 49 1.43 -0.54 -1.68
CA ILE A 49 0.88 -1.85 -2.02
C ILE A 49 -0.38 -2.11 -1.18
N MET A 50 -0.33 -1.80 0.13
CA MET A 50 -1.39 -2.15 1.07
C MET A 50 -2.68 -1.37 0.87
N GLY A 51 -2.59 -0.09 0.49
CA GLY A 51 -3.77 0.73 0.20
C GLY A 51 -4.63 0.12 -0.92
N PRO A 52 -4.09 -0.02 -2.14
CA PRO A 52 -4.82 -0.63 -3.26
C PRO A 52 -5.27 -2.07 -2.97
N PHE A 53 -4.43 -2.87 -2.30
CA PHE A 53 -4.79 -4.24 -1.91
C PHE A 53 -6.04 -4.25 -1.02
N LYS A 54 -6.05 -3.43 0.03
CA LYS A 54 -7.19 -3.31 0.96
C LYS A 54 -8.45 -2.80 0.26
N GLU A 55 -8.31 -1.78 -0.58
CA GLU A 55 -9.45 -1.22 -1.32
C GLU A 55 -10.12 -2.26 -2.21
N GLU A 56 -9.32 -3.08 -2.90
CA GLU A 56 -9.83 -4.14 -3.76
C GLU A 56 -10.50 -5.27 -2.96
N ILE A 57 -9.89 -5.74 -1.86
CA ILE A 57 -10.54 -6.71 -0.95
C ILE A 57 -11.90 -6.21 -0.46
N LEU A 58 -11.98 -4.93 -0.04
CA LEU A 58 -13.22 -4.33 0.44
C LEU A 58 -14.26 -4.18 -0.68
N LYS A 59 -13.83 -3.91 -1.91
CA LYS A 59 -14.70 -3.87 -3.09
C LYS A 59 -15.28 -5.26 -3.38
N LEU A 60 -14.44 -6.29 -3.49
CA LEU A 60 -14.86 -7.67 -3.74
C LEU A 60 -15.79 -8.20 -2.65
N SER A 61 -15.49 -7.91 -1.38
CA SER A 61 -16.37 -8.23 -0.24
C SER A 61 -17.78 -7.64 -0.39
N ARG A 62 -17.90 -6.38 -0.83
CA ARG A 62 -19.21 -5.76 -1.08
C ARG A 62 -19.94 -6.39 -2.27
N GLU A 63 -19.22 -6.67 -3.35
CA GLU A 63 -19.78 -7.25 -4.57
C GLU A 63 -20.30 -8.68 -4.33
N ARG A 64 -19.60 -9.47 -3.52
CA ARG A 64 -19.99 -10.84 -3.14
C ARG A 64 -20.88 -10.91 -1.90
N GLN A 65 -21.12 -9.79 -1.21
CA GLN A 65 -21.88 -9.73 0.04
C GLN A 65 -21.29 -10.65 1.15
N LEU A 66 -19.97 -10.81 1.15
CA LEU A 66 -19.25 -11.64 2.12
C LEU A 66 -18.76 -10.83 3.30
N LYS A 67 -18.77 -11.43 4.49
CA LYS A 67 -18.29 -10.79 5.70
C LYS A 67 -16.78 -10.94 5.81
N VAL A 68 -16.08 -9.82 5.69
CA VAL A 68 -14.63 -9.73 5.89
C VAL A 68 -14.30 -9.05 7.21
N SER A 69 -13.50 -9.70 8.05
CA SER A 69 -12.91 -9.12 9.25
C SER A 69 -11.50 -8.63 8.93
N PHE A 70 -11.35 -7.33 8.76
CA PHE A 70 -10.08 -6.72 8.36
C PHE A 70 -9.31 -6.19 9.57
N LYS A 71 -8.02 -6.54 9.68
CA LYS A 71 -7.08 -6.06 10.69
C LYS A 71 -5.86 -5.48 10.01
N GLU A 72 -5.60 -4.21 10.27
CA GLU A 72 -4.45 -3.48 9.74
C GLU A 72 -3.55 -3.11 10.90
N ALA A 73 -2.34 -3.68 10.91
CA ALA A 73 -1.29 -3.31 11.83
C ALA A 73 -0.60 -2.06 11.30
N LYS A 74 -0.43 -1.05 12.16
CA LYS A 74 0.36 0.12 11.78
C LYS A 74 1.83 -0.23 11.74
N GLU A 75 2.28 -1.01 12.72
CA GLU A 75 3.66 -1.43 12.90
C GLU A 75 3.74 -2.97 12.94
N PRO A 76 4.85 -3.59 12.49
CA PRO A 76 5.00 -5.05 12.45
C PRO A 76 4.74 -5.75 13.79
N GLY A 77 5.10 -5.11 14.92
CA GLY A 77 4.92 -5.68 16.25
C GLY A 77 3.45 -5.82 16.70
N GLU A 78 2.51 -5.13 16.05
CA GLU A 78 1.08 -5.23 16.36
C GLU A 78 0.42 -6.44 15.70
N GLN A 79 0.92 -6.82 14.51
CA GLN A 79 0.28 -7.79 13.63
C GLN A 79 0.07 -9.18 14.26
N PRO A 80 1.02 -9.76 15.01
CA PRO A 80 0.83 -11.08 15.61
C PRO A 80 -0.40 -11.15 16.53
N LYS A 81 -0.63 -10.10 17.33
CA LYS A 81 -1.80 -10.02 18.22
C LYS A 81 -3.10 -9.91 17.43
N GLN A 82 -3.09 -9.15 16.34
CA GLN A 82 -4.26 -9.01 15.47
C GLN A 82 -4.61 -10.33 14.76
N LEU A 83 -3.61 -11.09 14.31
CA LEU A 83 -3.80 -12.43 13.77
C LEU A 83 -4.37 -13.40 14.83
N GLU A 84 -3.88 -13.35 16.07
CA GLU A 84 -4.48 -14.13 17.16
C GLU A 84 -5.94 -13.75 17.44
N GLU A 85 -6.30 -12.47 17.33
CA GLU A 85 -7.69 -12.01 17.45
C GLU A 85 -8.57 -12.51 16.29
N LEU A 86 -8.03 -12.59 15.07
CA LEU A 86 -8.74 -13.17 13.93
C LEU A 86 -8.95 -14.67 14.12
N LEU A 87 -7.93 -15.42 14.56
CA LEU A 87 -8.07 -16.85 14.85
C LEU A 87 -9.17 -17.13 15.89
N LYS A 88 -9.31 -16.29 16.92
CA LYS A 88 -10.39 -16.40 17.92
C LYS A 88 -11.79 -16.17 17.35
N GLN A 89 -11.92 -15.44 16.24
CA GLN A 89 -13.19 -15.26 15.54
C GLN A 89 -13.59 -16.49 14.73
N LYS A 90 -12.68 -17.46 14.57
CA LYS A 90 -12.86 -18.70 13.80
C LYS A 90 -13.39 -18.46 12.38
N PRO A 91 -12.74 -17.59 11.58
CA PRO A 91 -13.05 -17.51 10.16
C PRO A 91 -12.71 -18.84 9.48
N GLU A 92 -13.37 -19.13 8.37
CA GLU A 92 -13.05 -20.31 7.56
C GLU A 92 -11.66 -20.18 6.93
N VAL A 93 -11.29 -18.96 6.52
CA VAL A 93 -9.98 -18.65 5.91
C VAL A 93 -9.43 -17.33 6.42
N ILE A 94 -8.11 -17.26 6.60
CA ILE A 94 -7.35 -16.03 6.85
C ILE A 94 -6.41 -15.75 5.67
N ILE A 95 -6.51 -14.53 5.13
CA ILE A 95 -5.54 -13.96 4.19
C ILE A 95 -4.58 -13.08 5.01
N ALA A 96 -3.27 -13.29 4.88
CA ALA A 96 -2.30 -12.53 5.67
C ALA A 96 -1.01 -12.20 4.93
N PHE A 97 -0.55 -10.95 5.08
CA PHE A 97 0.87 -10.64 4.92
C PHE A 97 1.57 -11.17 6.16
N MET A 98 2.33 -12.26 6.02
CA MET A 98 2.77 -12.99 7.19
C MET A 98 3.86 -12.22 7.96
N PRO A 99 3.86 -12.28 9.31
CA PRO A 99 4.93 -11.70 10.11
C PRO A 99 6.23 -12.51 9.93
N GLU A 100 7.25 -12.19 10.74
CA GLU A 100 8.52 -12.93 10.71
C GLU A 100 8.33 -14.45 10.90
N ALA A 101 9.28 -15.21 10.37
CA ALA A 101 9.21 -16.66 10.18
C ALA A 101 8.77 -17.46 11.42
N GLU A 102 9.31 -17.18 12.61
CA GLU A 102 8.97 -17.91 13.83
C GLU A 102 7.51 -17.68 14.22
N THR A 103 7.06 -16.44 14.19
CA THR A 103 5.67 -16.08 14.46
C THR A 103 4.74 -16.63 13.39
N ALA A 104 5.11 -16.57 12.12
CA ALA A 104 4.36 -17.16 11.01
C ALA A 104 4.12 -18.66 11.23
N ARG A 105 5.16 -19.42 11.60
CA ARG A 105 5.05 -20.85 11.93
C ARG A 105 4.13 -21.14 13.10
N LYS A 106 4.22 -20.37 14.19
CA LYS A 106 3.36 -20.56 15.36
C LYS A 106 1.89 -20.30 15.01
N LEU A 107 1.64 -19.25 14.24
CA LEU A 107 0.29 -18.88 13.82
C LEU A 107 -0.31 -19.91 12.86
N SER A 108 0.47 -20.45 11.92
CA SER A 108 -0.04 -21.48 11.01
C SER A 108 -0.35 -22.81 11.69
N GLN A 109 0.48 -23.23 12.66
CA GLN A 109 0.19 -24.39 13.50
C GLN A 109 -1.13 -24.22 14.25
N LYS A 110 -1.33 -23.04 14.85
CA LYS A 110 -2.57 -22.72 15.56
C LYS A 110 -3.79 -22.65 14.63
N ALA A 111 -3.65 -22.10 13.43
CA ALA A 111 -4.71 -22.10 12.42
C ALA A 111 -5.13 -23.53 12.07
N LYS A 112 -4.15 -24.42 11.84
CA LYS A 112 -4.38 -25.83 11.56
C LYS A 112 -5.07 -26.58 12.72
N GLU A 113 -4.71 -26.30 13.96
CA GLU A 113 -5.36 -26.86 15.15
C GLU A 113 -6.84 -26.47 15.27
N GLU A 114 -7.19 -25.29 14.78
CA GLU A 114 -8.56 -24.74 14.80
C GLU A 114 -9.34 -25.02 13.50
N ASP A 115 -8.77 -25.78 12.57
CA ASP A 115 -9.32 -26.06 11.22
C ASP A 115 -9.59 -24.78 10.40
N ILE A 116 -8.73 -23.77 10.57
CA ILE A 116 -8.78 -22.50 9.84
C ILE A 116 -7.74 -22.55 8.71
N LYS A 117 -8.19 -22.26 7.48
CA LYS A 117 -7.29 -22.19 6.33
C LYS A 117 -6.45 -20.93 6.37
N LEU A 118 -5.19 -21.03 5.96
CA LEU A 118 -4.27 -19.89 5.96
C LEU A 118 -3.66 -19.66 4.59
N MET A 119 -3.91 -18.48 4.03
CA MET A 119 -3.34 -18.00 2.78
C MET A 119 -2.37 -16.86 3.05
N ALA A 120 -1.12 -17.02 2.66
CA ALA A 120 -0.13 -15.94 2.72
C ALA A 120 -0.19 -15.07 1.47
N VAL A 121 0.14 -13.78 1.62
CA VAL A 121 0.23 -12.82 0.52
C VAL A 121 1.56 -12.08 0.54
N GLY A 122 2.12 -11.82 -0.64
CA GLY A 122 3.32 -11.00 -0.83
C GLY A 122 4.60 -11.83 -0.72
N VAL A 123 5.08 -12.05 0.50
CA VAL A 123 6.32 -12.78 0.78
C VAL A 123 5.99 -14.14 1.39
N LEU A 124 6.62 -15.20 0.87
CA LEU A 124 6.46 -16.56 1.39
C LEU A 124 7.26 -16.71 2.70
N PRO A 125 6.61 -16.92 3.86
CA PRO A 125 7.33 -17.17 5.10
C PRO A 125 8.02 -18.55 5.07
N PRO A 126 9.29 -18.65 5.49
CA PRO A 126 9.99 -19.92 5.49
C PRO A 126 9.47 -20.87 6.58
N ASP A 127 9.59 -22.16 6.28
CA ASP A 127 9.17 -23.33 7.05
C ASP A 127 7.73 -23.25 7.60
N THR A 128 6.83 -22.61 6.86
CA THR A 128 5.45 -22.34 7.31
C THR A 128 4.45 -23.14 6.49
N PRO A 129 3.67 -24.06 7.08
CA PRO A 129 2.58 -24.73 6.37
C PRO A 129 1.47 -23.72 6.05
N LEU A 130 1.02 -23.71 4.80
CA LEU A 130 -0.02 -22.80 4.30
C LEU A 130 -0.95 -23.58 3.37
N ASP A 131 -2.22 -23.19 3.31
CA ASP A 131 -3.20 -23.73 2.35
C ASP A 131 -3.10 -23.02 0.98
N GLY A 132 -2.47 -21.84 0.94
CA GLY A 132 -2.17 -21.12 -0.30
C GLY A 132 -1.21 -19.96 -0.12
N PHE A 133 -0.60 -19.56 -1.23
CA PHE A 133 0.25 -18.38 -1.32
C PHE A 133 -0.07 -17.59 -2.58
N VAL A 134 -0.31 -16.29 -2.43
CA VAL A 134 -0.42 -15.36 -3.56
C VAL A 134 0.72 -14.37 -3.48
N GLY A 135 1.57 -14.33 -4.50
CA GLY A 135 2.73 -13.45 -4.48
C GLY A 135 3.18 -13.07 -5.87
N VAL A 136 4.30 -12.38 -5.94
CA VAL A 136 4.98 -12.11 -7.21
C VAL A 136 6.18 -13.04 -7.38
N ASN A 137 6.51 -13.37 -8.61
CA ASN A 137 7.74 -14.09 -8.89
C ASN A 137 8.91 -13.10 -8.82
N ALA A 138 9.60 -13.05 -7.68
CA ALA A 138 10.68 -12.10 -7.40
C ALA A 138 11.83 -12.20 -8.41
N ARG A 139 12.21 -13.43 -8.78
CA ARG A 139 13.24 -13.66 -9.81
C ARG A 139 12.81 -13.10 -11.16
N ARG A 140 11.54 -13.27 -11.53
CA ARG A 140 10.98 -12.70 -12.76
C ARG A 140 11.02 -11.17 -12.77
N ILE A 141 10.69 -10.52 -11.65
CA ILE A 141 10.83 -9.05 -11.52
C ILE A 141 12.26 -8.62 -11.84
N GLY A 142 13.25 -9.29 -11.25
CA GLY A 142 14.65 -8.98 -11.51
C GLY A 142 15.04 -9.13 -12.98
N ILE A 143 14.57 -10.20 -13.63
CA ILE A 143 14.78 -10.43 -15.08
C ILE A 143 14.20 -9.28 -15.89
N GLU A 144 12.96 -8.88 -15.60
CA GLU A 144 12.27 -7.79 -16.32
C GLU A 144 13.02 -6.46 -16.18
N GLN A 145 13.57 -6.16 -15.00
CA GLN A 145 14.42 -4.98 -14.81
C GLN A 145 15.71 -5.06 -15.65
N GLY A 146 16.35 -6.23 -15.69
CA GLY A 146 17.57 -6.44 -16.48
C GLY A 146 17.31 -6.36 -17.99
N GLU A 147 16.25 -7.00 -18.47
CA GLU A 147 15.83 -6.98 -19.89
C GLU A 147 15.49 -5.57 -20.35
N PHE A 148 14.83 -4.77 -19.51
CA PHE A 148 14.57 -3.36 -19.79
C PHE A 148 15.88 -2.57 -20.01
N LEU A 149 16.87 -2.75 -19.12
CA LEU A 149 18.17 -2.08 -19.28
C LEU A 149 18.94 -2.60 -20.49
N VAL A 150 18.86 -3.89 -20.83
CA VAL A 150 19.49 -4.44 -22.04
C VAL A 150 18.99 -3.70 -23.28
N GLU A 151 17.67 -3.53 -23.42
CA GLU A 151 17.10 -2.85 -24.57
C GLU A 151 17.47 -1.36 -24.57
N ALA A 152 17.37 -0.69 -23.42
CA ALA A 152 17.71 0.73 -23.30
C ALA A 152 19.20 1.03 -23.56
N LEU A 153 20.09 0.11 -23.20
CA LEU A 153 21.54 0.29 -23.26
C LEU A 153 22.21 -0.48 -24.41
N ARG A 154 21.45 -1.08 -25.33
CA ARG A 154 21.99 -1.89 -26.44
C ARG A 154 23.06 -1.22 -27.31
N SER A 155 23.06 0.12 -27.33
CA SER A 155 23.99 0.94 -28.12
C SER A 155 25.25 1.33 -27.33
N VAL A 156 25.24 1.13 -26.01
CA VAL A 156 26.31 1.51 -25.10
C VAL A 156 27.33 0.40 -25.02
N ARG A 157 28.61 0.74 -25.15
CA ARG A 157 29.70 -0.24 -25.04
C ARG A 157 30.18 -0.31 -23.59
N ASN A 158 30.32 -1.54 -23.08
CA ASN A 158 30.79 -1.82 -21.72
C ASN A 158 30.05 -1.01 -20.62
N PRO A 159 28.70 -1.04 -20.62
CA PRO A 159 27.91 -0.17 -19.75
C PRO A 159 28.16 -0.45 -18.27
N LYS A 160 28.12 0.60 -17.46
CA LYS A 160 28.22 0.53 -16.00
C LYS A 160 26.83 0.60 -15.39
N VAL A 161 26.45 -0.45 -14.67
CA VAL A 161 25.12 -0.57 -14.04
C VAL A 161 25.29 -0.71 -12.53
N LEU A 162 24.62 0.16 -11.78
CA LEU A 162 24.48 0.04 -10.33
C LEU A 162 23.20 -0.74 -10.01
N ILE A 163 23.30 -1.72 -9.11
CA ILE A 163 22.16 -2.44 -8.55
C ILE A 163 22.15 -2.19 -7.05
N LEU A 164 21.04 -1.64 -6.55
CA LEU A 164 20.83 -1.32 -5.14
C LEU A 164 19.75 -2.24 -4.55
N ASN A 165 20.17 -3.10 -3.63
CA ASN A 165 19.27 -3.85 -2.75
C ASN A 165 19.29 -3.27 -1.33
N THR A 166 18.19 -3.46 -0.60
CA THR A 166 17.99 -2.82 0.70
C THR A 166 18.07 -3.78 1.88
N ASP A 167 17.80 -5.07 1.65
CA ASP A 167 17.95 -6.12 2.66
C ASP A 167 18.57 -7.39 2.05
N PRO A 168 19.85 -7.69 2.30
CA PRO A 168 20.48 -8.89 1.77
C PRO A 168 20.05 -10.16 2.54
N GLY A 169 19.39 -10.01 3.69
CA GLY A 169 18.86 -11.10 4.50
C GLY A 169 17.48 -11.56 4.05
N ASP A 170 16.79 -10.79 3.21
CA ASP A 170 15.50 -11.17 2.63
C ASP A 170 15.71 -12.12 1.43
N PRO A 171 15.17 -13.36 1.47
CA PRO A 171 15.22 -14.28 0.33
C PRO A 171 14.61 -13.70 -0.96
N THR A 172 13.61 -12.81 -0.84
CA THR A 172 12.96 -12.14 -1.97
C THR A 172 13.95 -11.23 -2.69
N GLU A 173 14.69 -10.41 -1.94
CA GLU A 173 15.74 -9.52 -2.45
C GLU A 173 16.86 -10.31 -3.15
N THR A 174 17.21 -11.48 -2.62
CA THR A 174 18.17 -12.39 -3.25
C THR A 174 17.68 -12.86 -4.62
N GLN A 175 16.41 -13.28 -4.72
CA GLN A 175 15.83 -13.71 -5.98
C GLN A 175 15.75 -12.58 -7.01
N VAL A 176 15.38 -11.36 -6.60
CA VAL A 176 15.39 -10.19 -7.49
C VAL A 176 16.81 -9.95 -8.04
N LEU A 177 17.84 -9.94 -7.17
CA LEU A 177 19.23 -9.75 -7.58
C LEU A 177 19.71 -10.81 -8.57
N GLU A 178 19.38 -12.08 -8.32
CA GLU A 178 19.68 -13.18 -9.26
C GLU A 178 18.99 -12.98 -10.61
N GLY A 179 17.73 -12.52 -10.58
CA GLY A 179 16.98 -12.14 -11.77
C GLY A 179 17.64 -11.00 -12.54
N ASN A 180 18.10 -9.95 -11.86
CA ASN A 180 18.79 -8.83 -12.52
C ASN A 180 20.05 -9.30 -13.21
N ARG A 181 20.87 -10.10 -12.53
CA ARG A 181 22.09 -10.68 -13.11
C ARG A 181 21.76 -11.50 -14.35
N GLU A 182 20.68 -12.27 -14.31
CA GLU A 182 20.23 -13.03 -15.48
C GLU A 182 19.77 -12.15 -16.64
N GLY A 183 18.88 -11.20 -16.39
CA GLY A 183 18.37 -10.29 -17.41
C GLY A 183 19.50 -9.49 -18.08
N LEU A 184 20.50 -9.07 -17.30
CA LEU A 184 21.66 -8.31 -17.79
C LEU A 184 22.70 -9.13 -18.56
N LYS A 185 22.63 -10.48 -18.58
CA LYS A 185 23.61 -11.33 -19.31
C LYS A 185 23.72 -10.99 -20.79
N ALA A 186 22.64 -10.50 -21.39
CA ALA A 186 22.60 -10.15 -22.80
C ALA A 186 23.35 -8.84 -23.13
N LEU A 187 23.77 -8.07 -22.12
CA LEU A 187 24.45 -6.79 -22.29
C LEU A 187 25.98 -6.98 -22.38
N PRO A 188 26.61 -6.79 -23.56
CA PRO A 188 28.02 -7.12 -23.74
C PRO A 188 28.95 -6.22 -22.92
N GLY A 189 29.83 -6.84 -22.14
CA GLY A 189 30.86 -6.13 -21.36
C GLY A 189 30.32 -5.31 -20.20
N VAL A 190 29.09 -5.57 -19.75
CA VAL A 190 28.48 -4.87 -18.62
C VAL A 190 29.34 -4.99 -17.36
N GLN A 191 29.54 -3.87 -16.67
CA GLN A 191 30.18 -3.77 -15.36
C GLN A 191 29.10 -3.55 -14.32
N LEU A 192 28.91 -4.53 -13.43
CA LEU A 192 27.92 -4.47 -12.37
C LEU A 192 28.54 -3.94 -11.07
N PHE A 193 27.93 -2.92 -10.51
CA PHE A 193 28.21 -2.39 -9.19
C PHE A 193 27.05 -2.75 -8.28
N GLU A 194 27.15 -3.89 -7.61
CA GLU A 194 26.13 -4.32 -6.66
C GLU A 194 26.44 -3.73 -5.28
N ARG A 195 25.42 -3.16 -4.63
CA ARG A 195 25.55 -2.56 -3.31
C ARG A 195 24.30 -2.81 -2.48
N THR A 196 24.55 -3.09 -1.21
CA THR A 196 23.51 -3.24 -0.20
C THR A 196 23.51 -2.04 0.72
N MET A 197 22.39 -1.33 0.78
CA MET A 197 22.25 -0.11 1.58
C MET A 197 20.84 -0.03 2.16
N PRO A 198 20.71 -0.02 3.50
CA PRO A 198 19.47 0.39 4.14
C PRO A 198 19.09 1.82 3.73
N THR A 199 17.79 2.09 3.58
CA THR A 199 17.28 3.32 2.95
C THR A 199 17.61 4.63 3.68
N ASN A 200 18.06 4.57 4.94
CA ASN A 200 18.38 5.74 5.78
C ASN A 200 19.71 6.44 5.41
N ASP A 201 20.65 5.75 4.76
CA ASP A 201 22.01 6.27 4.48
C ASP A 201 22.33 6.44 2.98
N ILE A 202 21.33 6.26 2.09
CA ILE A 202 21.55 6.14 0.64
C ILE A 202 22.22 7.38 0.03
N SER A 203 21.85 8.62 0.37
CA SER A 203 22.35 9.80 -0.35
C SER A 203 23.87 10.02 -0.22
N LEU A 204 24.45 9.77 0.95
CA LEU A 204 25.90 9.93 1.15
C LEU A 204 26.67 8.83 0.42
N GLU A 205 26.17 7.60 0.49
CA GLU A 205 26.79 6.46 -0.16
C GLU A 205 26.69 6.56 -1.69
N LEU A 206 25.57 7.05 -2.23
CA LEU A 206 25.43 7.36 -3.66
C LEU A 206 26.51 8.34 -4.11
N ASN A 207 26.79 9.41 -3.35
CA ASN A 207 27.88 10.34 -3.66
C ASN A 207 29.25 9.65 -3.73
N LYS A 208 29.54 8.71 -2.84
CA LYS A 208 30.77 7.91 -2.90
C LYS A 208 30.80 7.03 -4.13
N ILE A 209 29.68 6.38 -4.48
CA ILE A 209 29.57 5.56 -5.70
C ILE A 209 29.79 6.41 -6.95
N TRP A 210 29.16 7.58 -7.06
CA TRP A 210 29.36 8.46 -8.22
C TRP A 210 30.83 8.86 -8.38
N MET A 211 31.53 9.12 -7.27
CA MET A 211 32.97 9.42 -7.27
C MET A 211 33.85 8.19 -7.62
N GLU A 212 33.48 7.00 -7.15
CA GLU A 212 34.20 5.74 -7.41
C GLU A 212 34.02 5.29 -8.87
N THR A 213 32.79 5.32 -9.36
CA THR A 213 32.39 4.69 -10.62
C THR A 213 32.41 5.66 -11.80
N GLY A 214 32.32 6.96 -11.53
CA GLY A 214 32.11 8.00 -12.54
C GLY A 214 30.67 8.00 -13.05
N ALA A 215 30.49 8.34 -14.34
CA ALA A 215 29.17 8.27 -14.97
C ALA A 215 28.71 6.81 -15.07
N LEU A 216 27.51 6.55 -14.55
CA LEU A 216 26.79 5.29 -14.73
C LEU A 216 25.88 5.37 -15.96
N ASP A 217 25.65 4.22 -16.59
CA ASP A 217 24.74 4.08 -17.73
C ASP A 217 23.37 3.58 -17.28
N GLY A 218 23.31 2.78 -16.20
CA GLY A 218 22.06 2.25 -15.65
C GLY A 218 22.04 2.20 -14.12
N VAL A 219 20.85 2.33 -13.53
CA VAL A 219 20.61 2.11 -12.10
C VAL A 219 19.34 1.28 -11.92
N ILE A 220 19.46 0.19 -11.17
CA ILE A 220 18.35 -0.67 -10.72
C ILE A 220 18.20 -0.49 -9.20
N THR A 221 16.97 -0.35 -8.72
CA THR A 221 16.65 -0.42 -7.28
C THR A 221 15.55 -1.45 -7.03
N HIS A 222 15.60 -2.12 -5.88
CA HIS A 222 14.58 -3.10 -5.49
C HIS A 222 13.48 -2.51 -4.60
N ASP A 223 13.61 -1.24 -4.22
CA ASP A 223 12.70 -0.56 -3.30
C ASP A 223 12.29 0.82 -3.84
N THR A 224 11.03 1.17 -3.61
CA THR A 224 10.44 2.46 -4.01
C THR A 224 11.16 3.64 -3.34
N LYS A 225 11.50 3.56 -2.05
CA LYS A 225 12.18 4.66 -1.35
C LYS A 225 13.61 4.81 -1.87
N ALA A 226 14.31 3.70 -2.10
CA ALA A 226 15.63 3.71 -2.72
C ALA A 226 15.62 4.41 -4.09
N MET A 227 14.63 4.11 -4.96
CA MET A 227 14.49 4.82 -6.24
C MET A 227 14.29 6.32 -6.06
N LYS A 228 13.39 6.74 -5.16
CA LYS A 228 13.18 8.18 -4.87
C LYS A 228 14.48 8.87 -4.47
N MET A 229 15.28 8.25 -3.59
CA MET A 229 16.57 8.79 -3.15
C MET A 229 17.62 8.83 -4.27
N VAL A 230 17.63 7.82 -5.16
CA VAL A 230 18.47 7.81 -6.37
C VAL A 230 18.12 8.98 -7.28
N LEU A 231 16.84 9.19 -7.58
CA LEU A 231 16.38 10.26 -8.47
C LEU A 231 16.72 11.65 -7.92
N ILE A 232 16.52 11.86 -6.61
CA ILE A 232 16.92 13.11 -5.93
C ILE A 232 18.44 13.32 -6.03
N SER A 233 19.22 12.26 -5.81
CA SER A 233 20.69 12.35 -5.87
C SER A 233 21.22 12.61 -7.29
N LEU A 234 20.46 12.20 -8.32
CA LEU A 234 20.77 12.42 -9.73
C LEU A 234 20.45 13.84 -10.23
N ALA A 235 19.56 14.58 -9.57
CA ALA A 235 19.06 15.89 -10.03
C ALA A 235 20.18 16.93 -10.29
N GLY A 236 21.31 16.82 -9.59
CA GLY A 236 22.49 17.70 -9.75
C GLY A 236 23.67 17.07 -10.50
N GLN A 237 23.54 15.84 -10.98
CA GLN A 237 24.66 15.13 -11.62
C GLN A 237 24.78 15.48 -13.11
N PRO A 238 26.02 15.51 -13.66
CA PRO A 238 26.23 15.83 -15.08
C PRO A 238 25.87 14.65 -16.01
N PHE A 239 25.59 13.47 -15.46
CA PHE A 239 25.19 12.28 -16.19
C PHE A 239 23.76 11.88 -15.81
N ARG A 240 23.10 11.14 -16.71
CA ARG A 240 21.70 10.72 -16.57
C ARG A 240 21.59 9.24 -16.93
N PRO A 241 21.73 8.32 -15.96
CA PRO A 241 21.61 6.90 -16.24
C PRO A 241 20.15 6.54 -16.57
N VAL A 242 19.96 5.42 -17.27
CA VAL A 242 18.65 4.79 -17.36
C VAL A 242 18.29 4.19 -16.00
N THR A 243 17.08 4.46 -15.51
CA THR A 243 16.67 4.12 -14.14
C THR A 243 15.43 3.24 -14.14
N ILE A 244 15.47 2.13 -13.39
CA ILE A 244 14.32 1.25 -13.21
C ILE A 244 14.13 0.81 -11.75
N GLY A 245 12.89 0.92 -11.24
CA GLY A 245 12.52 0.56 -9.87
C GLY A 245 11.42 -0.50 -9.79
N ILE A 246 10.84 -0.67 -8.61
CA ILE A 246 9.72 -1.59 -8.31
C ILE A 246 8.67 -0.83 -7.50
N GLY A 247 7.39 -1.07 -7.81
CA GLY A 247 6.24 -0.62 -7.03
C GLY A 247 5.30 0.27 -7.82
N ALA A 248 5.80 0.97 -8.84
CA ALA A 248 5.00 1.88 -9.67
C ALA A 248 4.21 2.90 -8.84
N ASP A 249 4.87 3.45 -7.81
CA ASP A 249 4.38 4.50 -6.93
C ASP A 249 3.98 5.76 -7.71
N LYS A 250 2.98 6.50 -7.19
CA LYS A 250 2.42 7.68 -7.87
C LYS A 250 3.46 8.78 -8.12
N GLU A 251 4.35 9.00 -7.18
CA GLU A 251 5.42 10.00 -7.30
C GLU A 251 6.44 9.57 -8.35
N LEU A 252 6.89 8.32 -8.33
CA LEU A 252 7.79 7.74 -9.33
C LEU A 252 7.19 7.75 -10.73
N ALA A 253 5.89 7.45 -10.86
CA ALA A 253 5.15 7.62 -12.10
C ALA A 253 5.16 9.08 -12.60
N GLY A 254 5.11 10.05 -11.67
CA GLY A 254 5.31 11.46 -11.97
C GLY A 254 6.71 11.79 -12.51
N TYR A 255 7.77 11.16 -11.98
CA TYR A 255 9.12 11.29 -12.53
C TYR A 255 9.27 10.65 -13.92
N ILE A 256 8.56 9.54 -14.19
CA ILE A 256 8.47 8.94 -15.54
C ILE A 256 7.76 9.91 -16.50
N ALA A 257 6.64 10.49 -16.07
CA ALA A 257 5.93 11.50 -16.84
C ALA A 257 6.82 12.71 -17.14
N GLY A 258 7.62 13.17 -16.17
CA GLY A 258 8.60 14.24 -16.31
C GLY A 258 9.85 13.89 -17.13
N GLY A 259 10.15 12.59 -17.31
CA GLY A 259 11.31 12.12 -18.07
C GLY A 259 12.61 12.15 -17.27
N HIS A 260 12.49 12.03 -15.95
CA HIS A 260 13.61 11.93 -15.02
C HIS A 260 13.80 10.51 -14.47
N HIS A 261 12.80 9.66 -14.70
CA HIS A 261 12.83 8.23 -14.43
C HIS A 261 12.33 7.47 -15.67
N HIS A 262 12.77 6.23 -15.88
CA HIS A 262 12.51 5.55 -17.15
C HIS A 262 11.48 4.43 -17.02
N ALA A 263 11.53 3.65 -15.95
CA ALA A 263 10.60 2.55 -15.78
C ALA A 263 10.39 2.09 -14.34
N GLU A 264 9.25 1.47 -14.09
CA GLU A 264 8.90 0.81 -12.84
C GLU A 264 8.36 -0.60 -13.13
N VAL A 265 8.68 -1.59 -12.31
CA VAL A 265 7.93 -2.86 -12.32
C VAL A 265 6.70 -2.72 -11.43
N ASP A 266 5.51 -2.75 -12.03
CA ASP A 266 4.24 -2.75 -11.29
C ASP A 266 3.88 -4.19 -10.88
N VAL A 267 3.77 -4.39 -9.57
CA VAL A 267 3.42 -5.68 -8.93
C VAL A 267 1.91 -5.93 -8.82
N GLN A 268 1.09 -4.99 -9.29
CA GLN A 268 -0.37 -5.11 -9.39
C GLN A 268 -1.04 -5.58 -8.07
N PRO A 269 -0.96 -4.80 -6.98
CA PRO A 269 -1.60 -5.11 -5.70
C PRO A 269 -3.09 -5.44 -5.79
N GLU A 270 -3.82 -4.85 -6.74
CA GLU A 270 -5.24 -5.14 -6.96
C GLU A 270 -5.45 -6.56 -7.51
N THR A 271 -4.63 -7.00 -8.46
CA THR A 271 -4.68 -8.38 -8.98
C THR A 271 -4.27 -9.39 -7.91
N MET A 272 -3.27 -9.05 -7.09
CA MET A 272 -2.89 -9.86 -5.95
C MET A 272 -4.02 -9.96 -4.91
N ALA A 273 -4.76 -8.88 -4.67
CA ALA A 273 -5.95 -8.90 -3.82
C ALA A 273 -7.07 -9.76 -4.39
N ASP A 274 -7.34 -9.65 -5.69
CA ASP A 274 -8.33 -10.46 -6.41
C ASP A 274 -8.03 -11.95 -6.28
N TYR A 275 -6.80 -12.37 -6.60
CA TYR A 275 -6.38 -13.77 -6.49
C TYR A 275 -6.44 -14.28 -5.05
N ALA A 276 -6.02 -13.49 -4.07
CA ALA A 276 -6.09 -13.88 -2.67
C ALA A 276 -7.54 -13.99 -2.18
N PHE A 277 -8.41 -13.09 -2.61
CA PHE A 277 -9.82 -13.10 -2.22
C PHE A 277 -10.57 -14.28 -2.83
N GLU A 278 -10.46 -14.49 -4.14
CA GLU A 278 -11.12 -15.60 -4.83
C GLU A 278 -10.59 -16.95 -4.35
N GLY A 279 -9.27 -17.07 -4.15
CA GLY A 279 -8.67 -18.26 -3.55
C GLY A 279 -9.20 -18.54 -2.14
N ALA A 280 -9.35 -17.52 -1.30
CA ALA A 280 -9.93 -17.66 0.03
C ALA A 280 -11.42 -18.04 -0.01
N VAL A 281 -12.21 -17.49 -0.95
CA VAL A 281 -13.61 -17.89 -1.12
C VAL A 281 -13.71 -19.37 -1.50
N HIS A 282 -12.94 -19.81 -2.49
CA HIS A 282 -12.95 -21.22 -2.91
C HIS A 282 -12.48 -22.17 -1.79
N LEU A 283 -11.43 -21.81 -1.06
CA LEU A 283 -10.98 -22.57 0.12
C LEU A 283 -12.08 -22.66 1.19
N ALA A 284 -12.83 -21.58 1.42
CA ALA A 284 -13.91 -21.56 2.40
C ALA A 284 -15.11 -22.42 1.98
N GLU A 285 -15.46 -22.38 0.69
CA GLU A 285 -16.66 -23.02 0.16
C GLU A 285 -16.44 -24.51 -0.17
N THR A 286 -15.27 -24.86 -0.68
CA THR A 286 -14.98 -26.18 -1.26
C THR A 286 -13.76 -26.87 -0.65
N GLY A 287 -12.88 -26.14 0.03
CA GLY A 287 -11.61 -26.65 0.54
C GLY A 287 -10.51 -26.76 -0.51
N GLU A 288 -10.77 -26.34 -1.75
CA GLU A 288 -9.83 -26.34 -2.87
C GLU A 288 -9.77 -24.93 -3.49
N TRP A 289 -8.69 -24.60 -4.21
CA TRP A 289 -8.59 -23.37 -4.99
C TRP A 289 -7.70 -23.58 -6.22
N GLU A 290 -7.85 -22.71 -7.23
CA GLU A 290 -7.01 -22.75 -8.43
C GLU A 290 -5.68 -22.04 -8.16
N PHE A 291 -4.58 -22.66 -8.57
CA PHE A 291 -3.22 -22.15 -8.41
C PHE A 291 -2.33 -22.57 -9.59
N ASP A 292 -1.23 -21.85 -9.80
CA ASP A 292 -0.34 -22.04 -10.95
C ASP A 292 0.66 -23.18 -10.75
N ASP A 293 1.27 -23.25 -9.56
CA ASP A 293 2.38 -24.16 -9.26
C ASP A 293 2.51 -24.46 -7.76
N TRP A 294 3.54 -25.22 -7.39
CA TRP A 294 3.96 -25.42 -6.01
C TRP A 294 5.28 -24.69 -5.75
N VAL A 295 5.36 -24.01 -4.60
CA VAL A 295 6.59 -23.37 -4.14
C VAL A 295 7.10 -24.04 -2.86
N ASP A 296 8.42 -24.20 -2.80
CA ASP A 296 9.12 -24.73 -1.64
C ASP A 296 9.26 -23.64 -0.57
N SER A 297 8.66 -23.85 0.59
CA SER A 297 8.84 -22.99 1.75
C SER A 297 9.84 -23.59 2.76
N GLY A 298 10.74 -24.48 2.35
CA GLY A 298 11.64 -25.25 3.22
C GLY A 298 11.09 -26.64 3.50
N SER A 299 10.43 -26.81 4.64
CA SER A 299 9.88 -28.12 5.05
C SER A 299 8.52 -28.45 4.39
N TYR A 300 7.96 -27.55 3.58
CA TYR A 300 6.61 -27.68 3.00
C TYR A 300 6.58 -27.27 1.54
N GLN A 301 5.64 -27.87 0.82
CA GLN A 301 5.22 -27.45 -0.52
C GLN A 301 3.91 -26.68 -0.36
N VAL A 302 3.86 -25.46 -0.88
CA VAL A 302 2.71 -24.55 -0.76
C VAL A 302 2.16 -24.28 -2.17
N PRO A 303 0.85 -24.42 -2.41
CA PRO A 303 0.28 -24.06 -3.70
C PRO A 303 0.37 -22.54 -3.88
N VAL A 304 0.82 -22.10 -5.06
CA VAL A 304 1.08 -20.69 -5.36
C VAL A 304 0.33 -20.22 -6.59
N GLN A 305 -0.28 -19.04 -6.48
CA GLN A 305 -0.74 -18.24 -7.62
C GLN A 305 0.17 -17.01 -7.74
N TYR A 306 0.82 -16.84 -8.88
CA TYR A 306 1.65 -15.67 -9.12
C TYR A 306 0.82 -14.53 -9.72
N SER A 307 0.80 -13.38 -9.04
CA SER A 307 0.29 -12.15 -9.63
C SER A 307 1.19 -11.74 -10.80
N PRO A 308 0.62 -11.37 -11.96
CA PRO A 308 1.41 -10.88 -13.08
C PRO A 308 2.10 -9.57 -12.73
N THR A 309 3.25 -9.33 -13.36
CA THR A 309 3.98 -8.06 -13.31
C THR A 309 3.94 -7.36 -14.67
N ARG A 310 4.19 -6.06 -14.69
CA ARG A 310 4.32 -5.30 -15.93
C ARG A 310 5.32 -4.17 -15.79
N ILE A 311 6.10 -3.94 -16.84
CA ILE A 311 6.94 -2.74 -16.94
C ILE A 311 6.04 -1.54 -17.26
N ILE A 312 6.11 -0.53 -16.40
CA ILE A 312 5.53 0.78 -16.63
C ILE A 312 6.62 1.71 -17.15
N THR A 313 6.37 2.32 -18.29
CA THR A 313 7.20 3.35 -18.92
C THR A 313 6.32 4.54 -19.27
N ARG A 314 6.91 5.60 -19.83
CA ARG A 314 6.16 6.77 -20.30
C ARG A 314 5.05 6.39 -21.30
N GLU A 315 5.28 5.38 -22.12
CA GLU A 315 4.39 4.93 -23.18
C GLU A 315 3.09 4.30 -22.66
N ASN A 316 3.09 3.75 -21.44
CA ASN A 316 1.94 3.04 -20.88
C ASN A 316 1.53 3.53 -19.48
N LEU A 317 1.95 4.73 -19.06
CA LEU A 317 1.57 5.35 -17.78
C LEU A 317 0.05 5.38 -17.51
N SER A 318 -0.77 5.38 -18.56
CA SER A 318 -2.24 5.32 -18.43
C SER A 318 -2.73 4.08 -17.68
N LEU A 319 -1.96 2.98 -17.70
CA LEU A 319 -2.29 1.74 -16.97
C LEU A 319 -2.34 1.92 -15.46
N LEU A 320 -1.73 2.99 -14.93
CA LEU A 320 -1.75 3.33 -13.50
C LEU A 320 -2.89 4.28 -13.11
N GLN A 321 -3.64 4.83 -14.08
CA GLN A 321 -4.72 5.78 -13.77
C GLN A 321 -5.84 5.21 -12.88
N PRO A 322 -6.23 3.93 -13.00
CA PRO A 322 -7.22 3.36 -12.06
C PRO A 322 -6.78 3.44 -10.61
N ARG A 323 -5.48 3.25 -10.33
CA ARG A 323 -4.89 3.28 -8.98
C ARG A 323 -4.61 4.70 -8.50
N HIS A 324 -3.95 5.49 -9.35
CA HIS A 324 -3.35 6.77 -8.94
C HIS A 324 -4.14 8.00 -9.37
N GLY A 325 -5.17 7.82 -10.21
CA GLY A 325 -5.85 8.91 -10.89
C GLY A 325 -4.93 9.62 -11.90
N LYS A 326 -5.12 10.93 -12.04
CA LYS A 326 -4.27 11.74 -12.92
C LYS A 326 -2.83 11.78 -12.38
N ILE A 327 -1.86 11.45 -13.25
CA ILE A 327 -0.42 11.51 -12.96
C ILE A 327 0.12 12.81 -13.55
N GLU A 328 0.71 13.65 -12.68
CA GLU A 328 1.28 14.93 -13.05
C GLU A 328 2.81 14.81 -13.22
N PRO A 329 3.42 15.41 -14.25
CA PRO A 329 4.87 15.42 -14.42
C PRO A 329 5.60 16.06 -13.23
N LYS A 330 6.62 15.36 -12.72
CA LYS A 330 7.53 15.85 -11.68
C LYS A 330 8.82 16.38 -12.29
N SER A 331 9.41 17.39 -11.66
CA SER A 331 10.75 17.92 -11.94
C SER A 331 11.81 17.10 -11.21
N PRO A 332 13.11 17.24 -11.54
CA PRO A 332 14.18 16.50 -10.86
C PRO A 332 14.23 16.74 -9.35
N ASP A 333 13.89 17.96 -8.91
CA ASP A 333 13.86 18.36 -7.49
C ASP A 333 12.56 17.92 -6.77
N GLY A 334 11.74 17.05 -7.38
CA GLY A 334 10.49 16.54 -6.81
C GLY A 334 9.29 17.50 -6.82
N GLN A 335 9.44 18.71 -7.37
CA GLN A 335 8.34 19.67 -7.55
C GLN A 335 7.58 19.41 -8.86
N SER A 336 6.26 19.48 -8.84
CA SER A 336 5.42 19.29 -10.04
C SER A 336 5.63 20.41 -11.07
N GLN A 337 5.78 20.07 -12.35
CA GLN A 337 6.07 21.04 -13.43
C GLN A 337 4.90 21.97 -13.76
N THR A 338 3.69 21.66 -13.30
CA THR A 338 2.49 22.49 -13.47
C THR A 338 2.40 23.69 -12.51
N GLY A 339 3.41 23.89 -11.65
CA GLY A 339 3.51 25.01 -10.71
C GLY A 339 3.73 26.40 -11.33
N ALA A 340 3.54 26.58 -12.64
CA ALA A 340 3.56 27.90 -13.30
C ALA A 340 2.16 28.51 -13.52
N GLN A 341 1.06 27.77 -13.26
CA GLN A 341 -0.29 28.33 -13.24
C GLN A 341 -1.02 28.22 -11.89
N ASP A 342 -0.57 27.37 -10.95
CA ASP A 342 -1.12 27.29 -9.58
C ASP A 342 -0.36 28.14 -8.54
N LYS A 343 0.66 28.89 -8.97
CA LYS A 343 1.37 29.88 -8.12
C LYS A 343 0.58 31.16 -7.86
N GLN A 344 -0.68 31.23 -8.30
CA GLN A 344 -1.60 32.33 -7.97
C GLN A 344 -2.68 31.92 -6.95
N GLU A 345 -2.80 30.63 -6.57
CA GLU A 345 -3.78 30.18 -5.54
C GLU A 345 -3.14 29.59 -4.26
N LYS A 346 -1.81 29.37 -4.21
CA LYS A 346 -1.12 28.88 -3.00
C LYS A 346 -0.12 29.86 -2.38
N GLN A 347 -0.29 31.17 -2.63
CA GLN A 347 0.40 32.23 -1.89
C GLN A 347 -0.51 32.98 -0.89
N GLU A 348 -1.78 32.58 -0.72
CA GLU A 348 -2.67 33.15 0.30
C GLU A 348 -2.79 32.32 1.59
N GLU A 349 -2.34 31.05 1.63
CA GLU A 349 -2.57 30.18 2.81
C GLU A 349 -1.39 30.01 3.77
N GLN A 350 -0.25 30.67 3.56
CA GLN A 350 0.89 30.61 4.50
C GLN A 350 1.40 31.97 5.01
N GLN A 351 0.54 33.00 4.95
CA GLN A 351 0.78 34.25 5.67
C GLN A 351 -0.44 34.69 6.52
N GLN A 352 -1.25 33.74 7.00
CA GLN A 352 -2.38 34.01 7.87
C GLN A 352 -2.21 33.36 9.27
N SER A 353 -1.09 33.66 9.94
CA SER A 353 -0.88 33.27 11.36
C SER A 353 -0.73 34.46 12.32
N LYS A 354 -1.12 35.68 11.89
CA LYS A 354 -1.36 36.81 12.79
C LYS A 354 -2.71 37.43 12.48
N GLY A 355 -3.76 36.76 12.94
CA GLY A 355 -5.12 37.28 12.90
C GLY A 355 -5.70 37.36 14.30
N SER A 356 -6.31 38.49 14.62
CA SER A 356 -6.96 38.73 15.91
C SER A 356 -8.32 38.01 15.95
N LYS A 357 -8.65 37.40 17.10
CA LYS A 357 -9.94 36.72 17.31
C LYS A 357 -10.89 37.64 18.06
N ILE A 358 -12.09 37.86 17.51
CA ILE A 358 -13.17 38.62 18.14
C ILE A 358 -14.24 37.63 18.61
N LYS A 359 -14.59 37.67 19.89
CA LYS A 359 -15.74 36.97 20.45
C LYS A 359 -16.82 37.96 20.82
N VAL A 360 -18.01 37.79 20.25
CA VAL A 360 -19.20 38.58 20.57
C VAL A 360 -20.21 37.69 21.27
N LYS A 361 -20.59 38.07 22.50
CA LYS A 361 -21.63 37.39 23.27
C LYS A 361 -22.92 38.19 23.21
N LEU A 362 -23.96 37.59 22.66
CA LEU A 362 -25.28 38.20 22.59
C LEU A 362 -26.05 37.98 23.90
N LYS A 363 -26.98 38.88 24.23
CA LYS A 363 -27.79 38.83 25.47
C LYS A 363 -28.60 37.53 25.60
N GLU A 364 -28.88 36.85 24.49
CA GLU A 364 -29.59 35.57 24.45
C GLU A 364 -28.67 34.36 24.72
N GLY A 365 -27.41 34.59 25.12
CA GLY A 365 -26.46 33.53 25.49
C GLY A 365 -25.73 32.89 24.31
N ARG A 366 -26.01 33.32 23.07
CA ARG A 366 -25.27 32.88 21.88
C ARG A 366 -23.94 33.62 21.76
N GLU A 367 -22.87 32.87 21.51
CA GLU A 367 -21.53 33.40 21.26
C GLU A 367 -21.18 33.23 19.77
N LEU A 368 -20.67 34.30 19.16
CA LEU A 368 -20.16 34.31 17.80
C LEU A 368 -18.66 34.61 17.86
N GLU A 369 -17.85 33.78 17.19
CA GLU A 369 -16.40 33.95 17.08
C GLU A 369 -16.04 34.24 15.62
N PHE A 370 -15.28 35.33 15.42
CA PHE A 370 -14.77 35.74 14.12
C PHE A 370 -13.25 35.82 14.19
N GLN A 371 -12.58 35.34 13.15
CA GLN A 371 -11.14 35.47 13.00
C GLN A 371 -10.84 36.45 11.87
N VAL A 372 -10.18 37.55 12.20
CA VAL A 372 -9.84 38.60 11.25
C VAL A 372 -8.33 38.61 11.04
N PRO A 373 -7.81 38.49 9.81
CA PRO A 373 -6.38 38.63 9.56
C PRO A 373 -5.90 40.04 9.88
N GLY A 374 -4.79 40.17 10.62
CA GLY A 374 -4.22 41.44 11.08
C GLY A 374 -4.48 41.77 12.56
N GLU A 375 -3.81 42.82 13.05
CA GLU A 375 -4.12 43.45 14.34
C GLU A 375 -5.34 44.36 14.18
N ILE A 376 -6.30 44.26 15.12
CA ILE A 376 -7.49 45.11 15.09
C ILE A 376 -7.13 46.44 15.72
N GLU A 377 -7.24 47.52 14.94
CA GLU A 377 -6.99 48.87 15.43
C GLU A 377 -8.21 49.47 16.15
N THR A 378 -9.42 49.26 15.62
CA THR A 378 -10.69 49.74 16.22
C THR A 378 -11.86 48.83 15.83
N ILE A 379 -12.88 48.75 16.67
CA ILE A 379 -14.15 48.06 16.41
C ILE A 379 -15.28 49.07 16.58
N GLU A 380 -16.00 49.38 15.50
CA GLU A 380 -17.21 50.23 15.53
C GLU A 380 -18.46 49.37 15.36
N ILE A 381 -19.48 49.62 16.17
CA ILE A 381 -20.77 48.92 16.12
C ILE A 381 -21.84 49.95 15.74
N GLU A 382 -22.24 49.98 14.47
CA GLU A 382 -23.35 50.83 14.02
C GLU A 382 -24.69 50.16 14.33
N GLY A 383 -25.29 50.56 15.46
CA GLY A 383 -26.69 50.29 15.79
C GLY A 383 -27.55 51.51 15.52
N GLN A 384 -28.67 51.32 14.83
CA GLN A 384 -29.68 52.35 14.63
C GLN A 384 -30.24 52.80 16.00
N SER A 385 -29.76 53.96 16.46
CA SER A 385 -30.29 54.87 17.49
C SER A 385 -30.74 54.30 18.85
N GLY A 386 -29.99 54.66 19.90
CA GLY A 386 -30.59 55.05 21.19
C GLY A 386 -29.83 54.58 22.43
N GLY A 387 -29.09 55.49 23.09
CA GLY A 387 -28.86 55.41 24.54
C GLY A 387 -27.41 55.33 25.02
N GLN A 388 -26.72 56.47 25.00
CA GLN A 388 -25.90 57.04 26.08
C GLN A 388 -25.28 56.09 27.15
N GLY A 389 -23.95 56.04 27.21
CA GLY A 389 -23.21 55.50 28.36
C GLY A 389 -21.72 55.41 28.10
N GLY A 390 -20.98 56.50 28.35
CA GLY A 390 -19.53 56.55 28.18
C GLY A 390 -18.75 55.89 29.31
N ALA A 391 -17.51 55.51 29.02
CA ALA A 391 -16.37 55.53 29.95
C ALA A 391 -15.09 55.50 29.10
N GLN A 392 -14.36 56.61 28.97
CA GLN A 392 -13.33 57.12 29.87
C GLN A 392 -11.98 56.40 29.68
N SER A 393 -11.14 57.02 28.84
CA SER A 393 -9.70 56.85 28.82
C SER A 393 -9.10 57.41 30.12
N THR A 394 -8.19 56.65 30.74
CA THR A 394 -7.24 57.21 31.70
C THR A 394 -5.83 56.77 31.36
N ASP A 395 -5.03 57.79 31.15
CA ASP A 395 -3.59 57.88 31.02
C ASP A 395 -2.80 57.40 32.25
N GLU A 396 -1.50 57.19 31.98
CA GLU A 396 -0.34 57.40 32.86
C GLU A 396 -0.07 56.48 34.08
N LYS A 397 1.09 55.79 34.04
CA LYS A 397 2.31 56.05 34.86
C LYS A 397 3.36 54.96 34.61
N LYS A 398 4.61 55.24 34.22
CA LYS A 398 5.77 55.81 34.97
C LYS A 398 6.25 54.97 36.18
N GLY A 399 7.56 54.68 36.17
CA GLY A 399 8.36 54.15 37.28
C GLY A 399 8.66 52.64 37.13
N GLU A 400 9.85 52.10 37.38
CA GLU A 400 10.99 52.63 38.12
C GLU A 400 12.20 51.71 37.88
N SER A 401 13.37 52.31 37.68
CA SER A 401 14.67 51.67 37.77
C SER A 401 15.01 51.41 39.24
N GLY A 402 15.46 50.20 39.59
CA GLY A 402 15.86 49.84 40.95
C GLY A 402 16.89 48.71 40.95
N GLU A 403 18.12 49.13 41.23
CA GLU A 403 19.36 48.37 41.36
C GLU A 403 19.42 47.56 42.68
N GLN A 404 20.29 46.54 42.69
CA GLN A 404 21.12 46.05 43.81
C GLN A 404 20.94 44.63 44.36
N GLY A 405 22.09 43.94 44.38
CA GLY A 405 22.53 43.01 45.43
C GLY A 405 22.32 41.53 45.09
N GLY A 406 23.31 40.67 44.90
CA GLY A 406 24.71 40.68 45.34
C GLY A 406 24.99 39.48 46.26
N LYS A 407 26.11 38.77 45.99
CA LYS A 407 26.79 37.71 46.79
C LYS A 407 26.22 36.28 46.66
N GLN A 408 27.01 35.20 46.68
CA GLN A 408 28.45 34.92 46.68
C GLN A 408 28.56 33.41 46.36
N SER A 409 29.50 32.96 45.50
CA SER A 409 30.65 32.09 45.83
C SER A 409 30.34 30.88 46.76
N LYS A 410 30.81 29.64 46.55
CA LYS A 410 32.14 29.20 46.09
C LYS A 410 32.21 27.65 46.15
N SER A 411 33.20 27.08 45.44
CA SER A 411 34.03 25.89 45.75
C SER A 411 33.36 24.52 45.95
N GLN A 412 33.63 23.52 45.10
CA GLN A 412 34.82 22.64 45.02
C GLN A 412 34.84 21.49 46.05
N GLY A 413 35.34 20.34 45.57
CA GLY A 413 35.94 19.25 46.34
C GLY A 413 35.03 18.02 46.41
N GLU A 414 35.41 16.83 45.96
CA GLU A 414 36.70 16.27 45.53
C GLU A 414 36.47 15.20 44.46
#